data_AF-A0A6H0WKX3-F1
#
_entry.id   AF-A0A6H0WKX3-F1
#
_cell.length_a   1.000
_cell.length_b   1.000
_cell.length_c   1.000
_cell.angle_alpha   90.00
_cell.angle_beta   90.00
_cell.angle_gamma   90.00
#
_symmetry.space_group_name_H-M   'P 1'
#
loop_
_entity.id
_entity.type
_entity.pdbx_description
1 polymer ?
#
loop_
_entity_poly.entity_id
_entity_poly.type
_entity_poly.pdbx_seq_one_letter_code
_entity_poly.pdbx_strand_id
1 'polypeptide(L)'
;MTTLNENNLKFLLDNGFELKRYEEQGLSFYTKEIKDSHSLKKLITHHYEIQEDEEINTKGSSFIMEIQTNGESPQWLFTGEYEKLCILQDQNQFIEYVKDIANLIRSNLNN
;
A
#
# COMPACT_ATOMS: atom_id res chain seq x y z
N MET A 1 24.70 3.13 1.33
CA MET A 1 23.56 2.23 1.64
C MET A 1 22.71 2.91 2.68
N THR A 2 21.60 3.49 2.24
CA THR A 2 20.47 3.68 3.15
C THR A 2 20.01 2.28 3.55
N THR A 3 19.77 2.08 4.83
CA THR A 3 19.11 0.89 5.36
C THR A 3 17.75 1.36 5.85
N LEU A 4 16.72 0.52 5.76
CA LEU A 4 15.43 0.87 6.34
C LEU A 4 15.63 1.14 7.83
N ASN A 5 15.17 2.30 8.31
CA ASN A 5 15.31 2.67 9.70
C ASN A 5 14.60 1.61 10.59
N GLU A 6 15.22 1.19 11.71
CA GLU A 6 14.67 0.15 12.58
C GLU A 6 13.28 0.49 13.13
N ASN A 7 13.01 1.76 13.44
CA ASN A 7 11.69 2.20 13.88
C ASN A 7 10.66 2.11 12.73
N ASN A 8 11.07 2.45 11.50
CA ASN A 8 10.22 2.32 10.32
C ASN A 8 9.92 0.84 10.04
N LEU A 9 10.93 -0.04 10.14
CA LEU A 9 10.74 -1.48 10.02
C LEU A 9 9.73 -2.00 11.05
N LYS A 10 9.95 -1.69 12.34
CA LYS A 10 9.04 -2.11 13.40
C LYS A 10 7.62 -1.63 13.13
N PHE A 11 7.45 -0.37 12.72
CA PHE A 11 6.14 0.18 12.37
C PHE A 11 5.47 -0.58 11.23
N LEU A 12 6.20 -0.95 10.17
CA LEU A 12 5.65 -1.70 9.05
C LEU A 12 5.20 -3.10 9.50
N LEU A 13 6.02 -3.81 10.26
CA LEU A 13 5.68 -5.13 10.80
C LEU A 13 4.45 -5.07 11.72
N ASP A 14 4.40 -4.08 12.62
CA ASP A 14 3.25 -3.83 13.51
C ASP A 14 1.96 -3.48 12.71
N ASN A 15 2.09 -3.03 11.46
CA ASN A 15 0.99 -2.74 10.55
C ASN A 15 0.71 -3.85 9.52
N GLY A 16 1.29 -5.04 9.69
CA GLY A 16 0.99 -6.22 8.88
C GLY A 16 1.68 -6.24 7.51
N PHE A 17 2.85 -5.60 7.40
CA PHE A 17 3.74 -5.83 6.27
C PHE A 17 4.53 -7.12 6.48
N GLU A 18 4.74 -7.87 5.40
CA GLU A 18 5.47 -9.12 5.39
C GLU A 18 6.65 -9.06 4.42
N LEU A 19 7.69 -9.84 4.68
CA LEU A 19 8.84 -9.94 3.78
C LEU A 19 8.45 -10.75 2.54
N LYS A 20 8.52 -10.13 1.36
CA LYS A 20 8.30 -10.76 0.06
C LYS A 20 9.58 -10.71 -0.75
N ARG A 21 9.98 -11.86 -1.31
CA ARG A 21 11.16 -11.99 -2.16
C ARG A 21 10.76 -12.19 -3.61
N TYR A 22 11.28 -11.34 -4.48
CA TYR A 22 11.12 -11.44 -5.92
C TYR A 22 12.38 -12.11 -6.49
N GLU A 23 12.39 -13.44 -6.49
CA GLU A 23 13.57 -14.27 -6.81
C GLU A 23 14.20 -13.93 -8.17
N GLU A 24 13.37 -13.68 -9.18
CA GLU A 24 13.82 -13.37 -10.54
C GLU A 24 14.65 -12.08 -10.62
N GLN A 25 14.42 -11.16 -9.68
CA GLN A 25 15.07 -9.85 -9.64
C GLN A 25 16.14 -9.79 -8.55
N GLY A 26 16.23 -10.81 -7.69
CA GLY A 26 17.09 -10.79 -6.50
C GLY A 26 16.73 -9.70 -5.49
N LEU A 27 15.50 -9.20 -5.53
CA LEU A 27 15.03 -8.11 -4.68
C LEU A 27 14.12 -8.62 -3.56
N SER A 28 14.18 -7.96 -2.40
CA SER A 28 13.33 -8.25 -1.25
C SER A 28 12.65 -6.97 -0.78
N PHE A 29 11.36 -7.09 -0.46
CA PHE A 29 10.51 -5.99 -0.06
C PHE A 29 9.77 -6.32 1.22
N TYR A 30 9.48 -5.31 2.03
CA TYR A 30 8.38 -5.37 2.98
C TYR A 30 7.12 -4.96 2.24
N THR A 31 6.14 -5.86 2.16
CA THR A 31 4.94 -5.70 1.33
C THR A 31 3.69 -5.90 2.18
N LYS A 32 2.68 -5.07 1.95
CA LYS A 32 1.32 -5.27 2.45
C LYS A 32 0.35 -5.24 1.29
N GLU A 33 -0.51 -6.25 1.23
CA GLU A 33 -1.51 -6.39 0.19
C GLU A 33 -2.92 -6.34 0.79
N ILE A 34 -3.78 -5.50 0.23
CA ILE A 34 -5.17 -5.30 0.62
C ILE A 34 -6.05 -5.86 -0.50
N LYS A 35 -6.93 -6.81 -0.15
CA LYS A 35 -7.84 -7.50 -1.08
C LYS A 35 -9.31 -7.41 -0.68
N ASP A 36 -9.61 -6.95 0.53
CA ASP A 36 -10.99 -6.89 0.98
C ASP A 36 -11.75 -5.78 0.23
N SER A 37 -12.96 -6.10 -0.21
CA SER A 37 -13.76 -5.20 -1.04
C SER A 37 -14.05 -3.87 -0.36
N HIS A 38 -14.28 -3.89 0.97
CA HIS A 38 -14.61 -2.67 1.71
C HIS A 38 -13.46 -1.65 1.68
N SER A 39 -12.24 -2.08 2.02
CA SER A 39 -11.05 -1.22 2.00
C SER A 39 -10.69 -0.82 0.58
N LEU A 40 -10.76 -1.75 -0.38
CA LEU A 40 -10.49 -1.44 -1.78
C LEU A 40 -11.41 -0.35 -2.32
N LYS A 41 -12.72 -0.39 -2.05
CA LYS A 41 -13.64 0.67 -2.48
C LYS A 41 -13.19 2.05 -1.99
N LYS A 42 -12.85 2.17 -0.71
CA LYS A 42 -12.33 3.44 -0.14
C LYS A 42 -11.04 3.88 -0.81
N LEU A 43 -10.11 2.96 -1.03
CA LEU A 43 -8.82 3.25 -1.65
C LEU A 43 -8.97 3.71 -3.10
N ILE A 44 -9.85 3.06 -3.86
CA ILE A 44 -10.11 3.45 -5.24
C ILE A 44 -10.75 4.84 -5.25
N THR A 45 -11.77 5.11 -4.42
CA THR A 45 -12.36 6.46 -4.30
C THR A 45 -11.34 7.52 -3.88
N HIS A 46 -10.36 7.16 -3.05
CA HIS A 46 -9.32 8.09 -2.63
C HIS A 46 -8.29 8.39 -3.74
N HIS A 47 -8.00 7.42 -4.60
CA HIS A 47 -6.95 7.53 -5.63
C HIS A 47 -7.44 7.84 -7.04
N TYR A 48 -8.74 7.74 -7.27
CA TYR A 48 -9.40 7.98 -8.54
C TYR A 48 -10.51 9.02 -8.35
N GLU A 49 -10.68 9.87 -9.35
CA GLU A 49 -11.84 10.76 -9.44
C GLU A 49 -13.04 9.96 -9.93
N ILE A 50 -13.68 9.23 -9.01
CA ILE A 50 -14.87 8.41 -9.30
C ILE A 50 -16.11 9.30 -9.18
N GLN A 51 -17.01 9.21 -10.16
CA GLN A 51 -18.29 9.93 -10.10
C GLN A 51 -19.22 9.30 -9.05
N GLU A 52 -20.12 10.09 -8.45
CA GLU A 52 -21.00 9.62 -7.34
C GLU A 52 -21.86 8.38 -7.71
N ASP A 53 -22.13 8.17 -9.00
CA ASP A 53 -22.99 7.10 -9.51
C ASP A 53 -22.22 5.89 -10.09
N GLU A 54 -20.88 5.92 -10.11
CA GLU A 54 -20.08 4.85 -10.70
C GLU A 54 -19.90 3.67 -9.74
N GLU A 55 -20.30 2.48 -10.17
CA GLU A 55 -20.17 1.26 -9.36
C GLU A 55 -18.70 0.79 -9.34
N ILE A 56 -18.11 0.74 -8.14
CA ILE A 56 -16.74 0.24 -7.94
C ILE A 56 -16.73 -1.29 -7.85
N ASN A 57 -16.21 -1.94 -8.88
CA ASN A 57 -16.02 -3.39 -8.92
C ASN A 57 -14.61 -3.81 -8.44
N THR A 58 -14.50 -4.25 -7.20
CA THR A 58 -13.19 -4.64 -6.63
C THR A 58 -12.75 -6.07 -6.98
N LYS A 59 -13.50 -6.81 -7.80
CA LYS A 59 -13.24 -8.24 -8.03
C LYS A 59 -11.96 -8.43 -8.84
N GLY A 60 -11.01 -9.19 -8.28
CA GLY A 60 -9.71 -9.46 -8.91
C GLY A 60 -8.72 -8.30 -8.79
N SER A 61 -9.12 -7.20 -8.15
CA SER A 61 -8.25 -6.06 -7.87
C SER A 61 -7.53 -6.24 -6.54
N SER A 62 -6.37 -5.63 -6.39
CA SER A 62 -5.61 -5.61 -5.13
C SER A 62 -4.85 -4.30 -5.03
N PHE A 63 -4.63 -3.85 -3.79
CA PHE A 63 -3.82 -2.68 -3.50
C PHE A 63 -2.60 -3.10 -2.70
N ILE A 64 -1.42 -2.82 -3.22
CA ILE A 64 -0.14 -3.28 -2.71
C ILE A 64 0.67 -2.06 -2.31
N MET A 65 1.20 -2.04 -1.10
CA MET A 65 2.22 -1.08 -0.66
C MET A 65 3.49 -1.84 -0.38
N GLU A 66 4.64 -1.35 -0.84
CA GLU A 66 5.90 -2.00 -0.59
C GLU A 66 7.10 -1.07 -0.64
N ILE A 67 8.16 -1.46 0.07
CA ILE A 67 9.46 -0.80 0.10
C ILE A 67 10.55 -1.87 0.15
N GLN A 68 11.67 -1.67 -0.54
CA GLN A 68 12.77 -2.62 -0.50
C GLN A 68 13.36 -2.72 0.91
N THR A 69 13.98 -3.86 1.26
CA THR A 69 14.56 -4.07 2.60
C THR A 69 15.71 -3.11 2.93
N ASN A 70 16.33 -2.51 1.91
CA ASN A 70 17.31 -1.43 2.07
C ASN A 70 16.66 -0.03 2.22
N GLY A 71 15.34 0.08 2.21
CA GLY A 71 14.60 1.35 2.31
C GLY A 71 14.52 2.13 1.00
N GLU A 72 14.88 1.53 -0.14
CA GLU A 72 14.78 2.13 -1.47
C GLU A 72 13.45 1.76 -2.15
N SER A 73 13.14 2.49 -3.23
CA SER A 73 11.97 2.27 -4.09
C SER A 73 10.64 2.08 -3.33
N PRO A 74 10.28 2.97 -2.40
CA PRO A 74 8.96 2.91 -1.79
C PRO A 74 7.89 3.16 -2.86
N GLN A 75 6.87 2.33 -2.87
CA GLN A 75 5.83 2.41 -3.88
C GLN A 75 4.49 1.86 -3.37
N TRP A 76 3.44 2.21 -4.08
CA TRP A 76 2.17 1.52 -4.02
C TRP A 76 1.63 1.29 -5.41
N LEU A 77 0.87 0.20 -5.57
CA LEU A 77 0.17 -0.08 -6.81
C LEU A 77 -1.21 -0.68 -6.58
N PHE A 78 -2.10 -0.40 -7.52
CA PHE A 78 -3.27 -1.21 -7.76
C PHE A 78 -3.01 -2.21 -8.88
N THR A 79 -3.60 -3.39 -8.77
CA THR A 79 -3.66 -4.40 -9.83
C THR A 79 -5.11 -4.63 -10.26
N GLY A 80 -5.31 -5.28 -11.41
CA GLY A 80 -6.63 -5.62 -11.93
C GLY A 80 -7.24 -4.46 -12.71
N GLU A 81 -8.53 -4.20 -12.54
CA GLU A 81 -9.28 -3.18 -13.30
C GLU A 81 -8.80 -1.74 -13.04
N TYR A 82 -8.24 -1.50 -11.86
CA TYR A 82 -7.74 -0.20 -11.43
C TYR A 82 -6.21 -0.13 -11.50
N GLU A 83 -5.56 -0.74 -12.49
CA GLU A 83 -4.09 -0.76 -12.53
C GLU A 83 -3.47 0.66 -12.49
N LYS A 84 -2.64 0.93 -11.49
CA LYS A 84 -1.92 2.20 -11.30
C LYS A 84 -0.74 1.99 -10.37
N LEU A 85 0.37 2.63 -10.69
CA LEU A 85 1.60 2.60 -9.89
C LEU A 85 1.95 4.03 -9.48
N CYS A 86 2.40 4.19 -8.24
CA CYS A 86 3.01 5.41 -7.75
C CYS A 86 4.30 5.07 -7.00
N ILE A 87 5.39 5.75 -7.38
CA ILE A 87 6.67 5.67 -6.71
C ILE A 87 6.76 6.89 -5.79
N LEU A 88 7.07 6.64 -4.53
CA LEU A 88 7.25 7.65 -3.50
C LEU A 88 8.73 8.04 -3.43
N GLN A 89 8.98 9.24 -2.92
CA GLN A 89 10.29 9.86 -2.88
C GLN A 89 11.27 9.12 -1.97
N ASP A 90 10.83 8.78 -0.75
CA ASP A 90 11.68 8.18 0.27
C ASP A 90 10.88 7.42 1.34
N GLN A 91 11.60 6.77 2.25
CA GLN A 91 11.01 5.98 3.34
C GLN A 91 10.13 6.81 4.27
N ASN A 92 10.39 8.12 4.47
CA ASN A 92 9.56 8.93 5.36
C ASN A 92 8.21 9.20 4.70
N GLN A 93 8.21 9.57 3.41
CA GLN A 93 6.96 9.71 2.66
C GLN A 93 6.18 8.40 2.63
N PHE A 94 6.87 7.25 2.50
CA PHE A 94 6.23 5.94 2.59
C PHE A 94 5.54 5.70 3.93
N ILE A 95 6.21 5.98 5.05
CA ILE A 95 5.63 5.79 6.37
C ILE A 95 4.42 6.70 6.60
N GLU A 96 4.48 7.98 6.21
CA GLU A 96 3.32 8.87 6.30
C GLU A 96 2.16 8.38 5.44
N TYR A 97 2.45 7.93 4.21
CA TYR A 97 1.44 7.35 3.34
C TYR A 97 0.78 6.10 3.95
N VAL A 98 1.56 5.20 4.54
CA VAL A 98 1.01 4.00 5.22
C VAL A 98 0.09 4.39 6.39
N LYS A 99 0.41 5.45 7.14
CA LYS A 99 -0.47 5.96 8.20
C LYS A 99 -1.78 6.51 7.64
N ASP A 100 -1.69 7.31 6.56
CA ASP A 100 -2.87 7.88 5.90
C ASP A 100 -3.80 6.78 5.39
N ILE A 101 -3.26 5.77 4.71
CA ILE A 101 -4.01 4.61 4.26
C ILE A 101 -4.62 3.83 5.44
N ALA A 102 -3.86 3.59 6.51
CA ALA A 102 -4.38 2.91 7.69
C ALA A 102 -5.54 3.67 8.35
N ASN A 103 -5.50 5.01 8.37
CA ASN A 103 -6.57 5.84 8.89
C ASN A 103 -7.80 5.83 7.98
N LEU A 104 -7.60 5.93 6.66
CA LEU A 104 -8.66 5.87 5.65
C LEU A 104 -9.50 4.59 5.78
N ILE A 105 -8.84 3.44 5.93
CA ILE A 105 -9.54 2.15 6.05
C ILE A 105 -10.23 1.99 7.42
N ARG A 106 -9.63 2.50 8.51
CA ARG A 106 -10.15 2.36 9.90
C ARG A 106 -11.40 3.19 10.22
N SER A 107 -11.69 4.27 9.48
CA SER A 107 -12.66 5.32 9.89
C SER A 107 -14.13 4.92 10.13
N ASN A 108 -14.51 3.63 10.12
CA ASN A 108 -15.90 3.16 10.27
C ASN A 108 -16.16 2.19 11.45
N LEU A 109 -15.40 2.26 12.54
CA LEU A 109 -15.85 1.62 13.80
C LEU A 109 -16.81 2.50 14.62
N ASN A 110 -17.06 3.75 14.21
CA ASN A 110 -17.93 4.71 14.92
C ASN A 110 -18.87 5.45 13.96
N ASN A 111 -19.85 4.76 13.36
CA ASN A 111 -21.10 5.36 12.86
C ASN A 111 -22.21 4.31 12.84
#